data_AF-A0A661XFA5-F1
#
_entry.id   AF-A0A661XFA5-F1
#
_cell.length_a   1.000
_cell.length_b   1.000
_cell.length_c   1.000
_cell.angle_alpha   90.00
_cell.angle_beta   90.00
_cell.angle_gamma   90.00
#
_symmetry.space_group_name_H-M   'P 1'
#
loop_
_entity.id
_entity.type
_entity.pdbx_description
1 polymer ?
#
loop_
_entity_poly.entity_id
_entity_poly.type
_entity_poly.pdbx_seq_one_letter_code
_entity_poly.pdbx_strand_id
1 'polypeptide(L)' 'MLFKAQSENSAVANADLSPLFKPVDLTEEEINYLIDFLENALFDPNTNRFVPDEVLSGYCFPHNDPQAREDMGCE' A
#
# COMPACT_ATOMS: atom_id res chain seq x y z
N MET A 1 1.65 -22.38 -6.18
CA MET A 1 1.04 -22.18 -4.83
C MET A 1 -0.32 -21.55 -5.04
N LEU A 2 -1.38 -22.16 -4.48
CA LEU A 2 -2.76 -21.72 -4.71
C LEU A 2 -3.21 -20.73 -3.63
N PHE A 3 -3.42 -19.47 -4.01
CA PHE A 3 -4.11 -18.48 -3.19
C PHE A 3 -5.61 -18.67 -3.34
N LYS A 4 -6.28 -18.97 -2.23
CA LYS A 4 -7.71 -19.25 -2.21
C LYS A 4 -8.48 -17.95 -1.97
N ALA A 5 -9.50 -17.71 -2.76
CA ALA A 5 -10.46 -16.64 -2.53
C ALA A 5 -11.49 -17.07 -1.47
N GLN A 6 -11.03 -17.28 -0.24
CA GLN A 6 -11.83 -17.76 0.87
C GLN A 6 -11.72 -16.80 2.05
N SER A 7 -12.80 -16.68 2.82
CA SER A 7 -12.83 -15.87 4.02
C SER A 7 -11.90 -16.47 5.08
N GLU A 8 -10.98 -15.64 5.56
CA GLU A 8 -10.10 -15.96 6.69
C GLU A 8 -10.77 -15.64 8.05
N ASN A 9 -11.72 -14.70 8.06
CA ASN A 9 -12.48 -14.34 9.25
C ASN A 9 -13.79 -15.12 9.28
N SER A 10 -13.95 -16.00 10.27
CA SER A 10 -15.16 -16.84 10.41
C SER A 10 -16.45 -16.04 10.62
N ALA A 11 -16.37 -14.78 11.03
CA ALA A 11 -17.52 -13.88 11.14
C ALA A 11 -17.99 -13.31 9.79
N VAL A 12 -17.21 -13.49 8.71
CA VAL A 12 -17.52 -13.01 7.36
C VAL A 12 -17.78 -14.22 6.47
N ALA A 13 -18.99 -14.32 5.90
CA ALA A 13 -19.31 -15.42 5.01
C ALA A 13 -18.63 -15.22 3.65
N ASN A 14 -18.30 -16.32 2.95
CA ASN A 14 -17.74 -16.22 1.58
C ASN A 14 -18.66 -15.47 0.61
N ALA A 15 -19.98 -15.47 0.85
CA ALA A 15 -20.95 -14.75 0.04
C ALA A 15 -20.85 -13.22 0.20
N ASP A 16 -20.26 -12.75 1.29
CA ASP A 16 -20.05 -11.33 1.57
C ASP A 16 -18.72 -10.83 0.96
N LEU A 17 -17.88 -11.74 0.47
CA LEU A 17 -16.65 -11.36 -0.24
C LEU A 17 -17.00 -10.78 -1.61
N SER A 18 -16.19 -9.80 -2.03
CA SER A 18 -16.29 -9.26 -3.38
C SER A 18 -16.19 -10.38 -4.42
N PRO A 19 -17.04 -10.40 -5.45
CA PRO A 19 -16.97 -11.39 -6.52
C PRO A 19 -15.69 -11.29 -7.35
N LEU A 20 -14.89 -10.23 -7.16
CA LEU A 20 -13.57 -10.04 -7.76
C LEU A 20 -12.48 -10.87 -7.10
N PHE A 21 -12.67 -11.37 -5.87
CA PHE A 21 -11.73 -12.34 -5.31
C PHE A 21 -11.85 -13.64 -6.11
N LYS A 22 -10.80 -13.93 -6.88
CA LYS A 22 -10.66 -15.16 -7.66
C LYS A 22 -9.50 -15.96 -7.09
N PRO A 23 -9.60 -17.29 -7.02
CA PRO A 23 -8.45 -18.12 -6.74
C PRO A 23 -7.36 -17.84 -7.78
N VAL A 24 -6.12 -17.75 -7.33
CA VAL A 24 -4.96 -17.55 -8.20
C VAL A 24 -4.00 -18.69 -7.94
N ASP A 25 -3.65 -19.42 -8.99
CA ASP A 25 -2.62 -20.45 -8.93
C ASP A 25 -1.35 -19.89 -9.55
N LEU A 26 -0.35 -19.61 -8.71
CA LEU A 26 0.93 -19.08 -9.16
C LEU A 26 1.92 -20.21 -9.36
N THR A 27 2.65 -20.14 -10.48
CA THR A 27 3.85 -20.93 -10.71
C THR A 27 4.96 -20.55 -9.73
N GLU A 28 5.98 -21.41 -9.58
CA GLU A 28 7.16 -21.09 -8.77
C GLU A 28 7.90 -19.85 -9.30
N GLU A 29 7.92 -19.67 -10.62
CA GLU A 29 8.53 -18.50 -11.26
C GLU A 29 7.80 -17.20 -10.90
N GLU A 30 6.47 -17.18 -10.98
CA GLU A 30 5.67 -15.99 -10.59
C GLU A 30 5.82 -15.66 -9.10
N ILE A 31 5.94 -16.67 -8.23
CA ILE A 31 6.23 -16.46 -6.81
C ILE A 31 7.59 -15.81 -6.64
N ASN A 32 8.61 -16.26 -7.36
CA ASN A 32 9.94 -15.65 -7.31
C ASN A 32 9.90 -14.20 -7.79
N TYR A 33 9.10 -13.87 -8.81
CA TYR A 33 8.91 -12.48 -9.23
C TYR A 33 8.23 -11.62 -8.16
N LEU A 34 7.24 -12.17 -7.44
CA LEU A 34 6.63 -11.45 -6.32
C LEU A 34 7.63 -11.21 -5.18
N ILE A 35 8.46 -12.21 -4.86
CA ILE A 35 9.51 -12.07 -3.84
C ILE A 35 10.49 -10.97 -4.25
N ASP A 36 11.02 -11.03 -5.47
CA ASP A 36 11.96 -10.03 -5.99
C ASP A 36 11.35 -8.62 -6.01
N PHE A 37 10.09 -8.49 -6.41
CA PHE A 37 9.38 -7.22 -6.38
C PHE A 37 9.31 -6.64 -4.96
N LEU A 38 8.95 -7.46 -3.97
CA LEU A 38 8.83 -7.04 -2.57
C LEU A 38 10.19 -6.73 -1.93
N GLU A 39 11.21 -7.53 -2.21
CA GLU A 39 12.55 -7.39 -1.63
C GLU A 39 13.33 -6.24 -2.26
N ASN A 40 13.24 -6.06 -3.58
CA ASN A 40 14.15 -5.20 -4.33
C ASN A 40 13.46 -4.05 -5.06
N ALA A 41 12.24 -4.23 -5.57
CA ALA A 41 11.61 -3.23 -6.45
C ALA A 41 10.78 -2.17 -5.71
N LEU A 42 10.28 -2.47 -4.51
CA LEU A 42 9.52 -1.50 -3.71
C LEU A 42 10.39 -0.40 -3.08
N PHE A 43 11.69 -0.65 -2.92
CA PHE A 43 12.58 0.33 -2.34
C PHE A 43 12.96 1.41 -3.36
N ASP A 44 12.53 2.63 -3.07
CA ASP A 44 12.94 3.81 -3.82
C ASP A 44 13.98 4.61 -3.03
N PRO A 45 15.25 4.66 -3.45
CA PRO A 45 16.30 5.40 -2.74
C PRO A 45 16.14 6.93 -2.82
N ASN A 46 15.26 7.44 -3.70
CA ASN A 46 15.09 8.87 -3.90
C ASN A 46 13.60 9.25 -3.96
N THR A 47 12.89 9.09 -2.86
CA THR A 47 11.49 9.53 -2.73
C THR A 47 11.35 11.05 -2.74
N ASN A 48 12.41 11.79 -2.40
CA ASN A 48 12.44 13.27 -2.40
C ASN A 48 12.10 13.88 -3.76
N ARG A 49 12.32 13.17 -4.88
CA ARG A 49 11.92 13.67 -6.21
C ARG A 49 10.42 13.91 -6.38
N PHE A 50 9.59 13.34 -5.50
CA PHE A 50 8.13 13.53 -5.51
C PHE A 50 7.68 14.55 -4.47
N VAL A 51 8.60 15.06 -3.65
CA VAL A 51 8.30 16.09 -2.66
C VAL A 51 8.30 17.44 -3.37
N PRO A 52 7.20 18.21 -3.32
CA PRO A 52 7.17 19.54 -3.89
C PRO A 52 8.09 20.49 -3.10
N ASP A 53 8.65 21.51 -3.77
CA ASP A 53 9.46 22.54 -3.12
C ASP A 53 8.69 23.28 -2.01
N GLU A 54 7.39 23.48 -2.22
CA GLU A 54 6.48 24.07 -1.24
C GLU A 54 5.05 23.51 -1.39
N VAL A 55 4.32 23.45 -0.29
CA VAL A 55 2.89 23.12 -0.30
C VAL A 55 2.10 24.43 -0.40
N LEU A 56 1.32 24.60 -1.47
CA LEU A 56 0.56 25.84 -1.71
C LEU A 56 -0.47 26.18 -0.62
N SER A 57 -0.82 25.22 0.25
CA SER A 57 -1.73 25.42 1.37
C SER A 57 -1.07 26.02 2.62
N GLY A 58 0.27 25.96 2.72
CA GLY A 58 1.00 26.34 3.94
C GLY A 58 0.80 25.39 5.13
N TYR A 59 0.29 24.18 4.90
CA TYR A 59 0.18 23.10 5.89
C TYR A 59 1.14 21.95 5.57
N CYS A 60 1.36 21.05 6.54
CA CYS A 60 2.29 19.93 6.34
C CYS A 60 1.80 18.96 5.27
N PHE A 61 2.72 18.40 4.49
CA PHE A 61 2.40 17.21 3.70
C PHE A 61 2.50 15.95 4.60
N PRO A 62 1.61 14.95 4.46
CA PRO A 62 0.39 14.91 3.65
C PRO A 62 -0.86 15.44 4.37
N HIS A 63 -0.71 15.93 5.60
CA HIS A 63 -1.79 16.35 6.49
C HIS A 63 -2.12 17.84 6.36
N ASN A 64 -3.21 18.15 5.67
CA ASN A 64 -3.62 19.52 5.38
C ASN A 64 -4.47 20.14 6.50
N ASP A 65 -3.95 20.17 7.74
CA ASP A 65 -4.66 20.73 8.91
C ASP A 65 -3.72 21.47 9.90
N PRO A 66 -4.25 22.35 10.76
CA PRO A 66 -3.43 23.12 11.70
C PRO A 66 -2.73 22.29 12.78
N GLN A 67 -3.34 21.19 13.24
CA GLN A 67 -2.76 20.37 14.31
C GLN A 67 -1.48 19.70 13.82
N ALA A 68 -1.48 19.21 12.57
CA ALA A 68 -0.31 18.62 11.96
C ALA A 68 0.90 19.58 11.91
N ARG A 69 0.68 20.90 11.76
CA ARG A 69 1.78 21.88 11.81
C ARG A 69 2.47 21.93 13.17
N GLU A 70 1.68 21.90 14.23
CA GLU A 70 2.20 21.89 15.61
C GLU A 70 2.92 20.56 15.90
N ASP A 71 2.30 19.43 15.52
CA ASP A 71 2.81 18.10 15.84
C ASP A 71 4.07 17.74 15.03
N MET A 72 4.15 18.17 13.77
CA MET A 72 5.25 17.82 12.85
C MET A 72 6.32 18.91 12.75
N GLY A 73 6.08 20.10 13.32
CA GLY A 73 7.04 21.20 13.30
C GLY A 73 7.39 21.70 11.90
N CYS A 74 6.40 21.75 10.99
CA CYS A 74 6.58 22.35 9.68
C CYS A 74 6.09 23.81 9.69
N GLU A 75 6.97 24.74 9.29
CA GLU A 75 6.68 26.18 9.14
C GLU A 75 6.69 26.62 7.68
#